data_AF-A0A2E9C506-F1
#
_entry.id   AF-A0A2E9C506-F1
#
_cell.length_a   1.000
_cell.length_b   1.000
_cell.length_c   1.000
_cell.angle_alpha   90.00
_cell.angle_beta   90.00
_cell.angle_gamma   90.00
#
_symmetry.space_group_name_H-M   'P 1'
#
loop_
_entity.id
_entity.type
_entity.pdbx_description
1 polymer ?
#
loop_
_entity_poly.entity_id
_entity_poly.type
_entity_poly.pdbx_seq_one_letter_code
_entity_poly.pdbx_strand_id
1 'polypeptide(L)'
;EYAQFDAQRQQFRALALDTRRALTRVYESPEAKAQDWKAVAAMKQAAMDDFRARYAALREGWAGPRQHAYDGWVARANNAAFGAQGAYDDLVPSFEALFEREGRSWPRFYTEVRRIGRLPTMEERRQALATASGILQTRRGRGHDNNGEHDGA
;
A
#
# COMPACT_ATOMS: atom_id res chain seq x y z
N GLU A 1 -22.13 26.80 0.79
CA GLU A 1 -20.97 26.22 0.07
C GLU A 1 -19.83 25.70 0.96
N TYR A 2 -19.26 26.48 1.88
CA TYR A 2 -18.13 26.03 2.71
C TYR A 2 -18.42 24.77 3.57
N ALA A 3 -19.56 24.71 4.26
CA ALA A 3 -19.92 23.55 5.10
C ALA A 3 -20.20 22.27 4.30
N GLN A 4 -20.77 22.38 3.10
CA GLN A 4 -21.02 21.24 2.21
C GLN A 4 -19.72 20.66 1.65
N PHE A 5 -18.76 21.53 1.30
CA PHE A 5 -17.44 21.08 0.88
C PHE A 5 -16.68 20.40 2.01
N ASP A 6 -16.80 20.89 3.25
CA ASP A 6 -16.21 20.25 4.41
C ASP A 6 -16.80 18.85 4.65
N ALA A 7 -18.11 18.67 4.45
CA ALA A 7 -18.76 17.36 4.53
C ALA A 7 -18.25 16.38 3.45
N GLN A 8 -18.17 16.81 2.18
CA GLN A 8 -17.63 15.99 1.08
C GLN A 8 -16.19 15.56 1.37
N ARG A 9 -15.37 16.49 1.86
CA ARG A 9 -13.97 16.22 2.24
C ARG A 9 -13.88 15.21 3.39
N GLN A 10 -14.73 15.33 4.41
CA GLN A 10 -14.78 14.40 5.54
C GLN A 10 -15.18 12.99 5.09
N GLN A 11 -16.23 12.88 4.27
CA GLN A 11 -16.69 11.60 3.75
C GLN A 11 -15.64 10.92 2.85
N PHE A 12 -14.98 11.68 1.98
CA PHE A 12 -13.88 11.16 1.16
C PHE A 12 -12.70 10.69 2.02
N ARG A 13 -12.31 11.45 3.05
CA ARG A 13 -11.25 11.07 3.98
C ARG A 13 -11.59 9.79 4.75
N ALA A 14 -12.83 9.66 5.21
CA ALA A 14 -13.31 8.46 5.89
C ALA A 14 -13.23 7.23 4.96
N LEU A 15 -13.72 7.37 3.72
CA LEU A 15 -13.60 6.33 2.70
C LEU A 15 -12.14 5.92 2.46
N ALA A 16 -11.24 6.88 2.30
CA ALA A 16 -9.82 6.59 2.08
C ALA A 16 -9.16 5.88 3.28
N LEU A 17 -9.55 6.26 4.50
CA LEU A 17 -9.08 5.61 5.73
C LEU A 17 -9.58 4.16 5.83
N ASP A 18 -10.84 3.91 5.50
CA ASP A 18 -11.42 2.57 5.47
C ASP A 18 -10.69 1.68 4.46
N THR A 19 -10.45 2.20 3.25
CA THR A 19 -9.70 1.48 2.21
C THR A 19 -8.28 1.16 2.67
N ARG A 20 -7.61 2.10 3.34
CA ARG A 20 -6.29 1.85 3.94
C ARG A 20 -6.35 0.69 4.95
N ARG A 21 -7.35 0.67 5.84
CA ARG A 21 -7.53 -0.42 6.81
C ARG A 21 -7.84 -1.76 6.13
N ALA A 22 -8.65 -1.76 5.08
CA ALA A 22 -8.95 -2.96 4.29
C ALA A 22 -7.67 -3.51 3.64
N LEU A 23 -6.88 -2.65 3.00
CA LEU A 23 -5.60 -3.03 2.39
C LEU A 23 -4.61 -3.56 3.44
N THR A 24 -4.50 -2.94 4.62
CA THR A 24 -3.68 -3.46 5.73
C THR A 24 -4.10 -4.89 6.11
N ARG A 25 -5.40 -5.17 6.25
CA ARG A 25 -5.90 -6.52 6.56
C ARG A 25 -5.54 -7.54 5.49
N VAL A 26 -5.52 -7.15 4.21
CA VAL A 26 -5.06 -8.04 3.13
C VAL A 26 -3.58 -8.41 3.31
N TYR A 27 -2.74 -7.49 3.76
CA TYR A 27 -1.33 -7.76 4.01
C TYR A 27 -1.07 -8.54 5.32
N GLU A 28 -2.00 -8.51 6.26
CA GLU A 28 -1.94 -9.27 7.52
C GLU A 28 -2.64 -10.64 7.44
N SER A 29 -3.25 -10.94 6.28
CA SER A 29 -4.06 -12.13 6.03
C SER A 29 -3.26 -13.44 6.12
N PRO A 30 -3.92 -14.58 6.38
CA PRO A 30 -3.28 -15.90 6.29
C PRO A 30 -2.62 -16.14 4.93
N GLU A 31 -3.20 -15.67 3.84
CA GLU A 31 -2.68 -15.77 2.48
C GLU A 31 -1.35 -15.03 2.34
N ALA A 32 -1.25 -13.83 2.93
CA ALA A 32 0.01 -13.07 2.96
C ALA A 32 1.08 -13.77 3.83
N LYS A 33 0.69 -14.37 4.96
CA LYS A 33 1.58 -15.18 5.81
C LYS A 33 2.01 -16.47 5.13
N ALA A 34 1.13 -17.09 4.34
CA ALA A 34 1.39 -18.27 3.53
C ALA A 34 2.14 -17.95 2.22
N GLN A 35 2.42 -16.67 1.94
CA GLN A 35 3.16 -16.24 0.75
C GLN A 35 2.39 -16.48 -0.57
N ASP A 36 1.07 -16.65 -0.49
CA ASP A 36 0.20 -16.78 -1.66
C ASP A 36 -0.07 -15.39 -2.26
N TRP A 37 0.90 -14.90 -3.04
CA TRP A 37 0.80 -13.59 -3.65
C TRP A 37 -0.29 -13.48 -4.71
N LYS A 38 -0.74 -14.60 -5.28
CA LYS A 38 -1.85 -14.61 -6.23
C LYS A 38 -3.18 -14.32 -5.52
N ALA A 39 -3.44 -15.00 -4.40
CA ALA A 39 -4.61 -14.71 -3.58
C ALA A 39 -4.57 -13.30 -2.99
N VAL A 40 -3.41 -12.87 -2.47
CA VAL A 40 -3.22 -11.50 -1.95
C VAL A 40 -3.45 -10.44 -3.04
N ALA A 41 -3.04 -10.68 -4.28
CA ALA A 41 -3.30 -9.76 -5.40
C ALA A 41 -4.80 -9.66 -5.70
N ALA A 42 -5.52 -10.78 -5.71
CA ALA A 42 -6.98 -10.79 -5.91
C ALA A 42 -7.72 -10.04 -4.79
N MET A 43 -7.33 -10.25 -3.53
CA MET A 43 -7.91 -9.54 -2.38
C MET A 43 -7.66 -8.03 -2.43
N LYS A 44 -6.48 -7.58 -2.88
CA LYS A 44 -6.20 -6.15 -3.11
C LYS A 44 -7.06 -5.57 -4.21
N GLN A 45 -7.19 -6.30 -5.32
CA GLN A 45 -8.02 -5.86 -6.43
C GLN A 45 -9.47 -5.67 -5.96
N ALA A 46 -10.01 -6.64 -5.22
CA ALA A 46 -11.34 -6.52 -4.62
C ALA A 46 -11.47 -5.31 -3.69
N ALA A 47 -10.49 -5.03 -2.83
CA ALA A 47 -10.51 -3.85 -1.95
C ALA A 47 -10.45 -2.52 -2.73
N MET A 48 -9.70 -2.48 -3.84
CA MET A 48 -9.63 -1.30 -4.71
C MET A 48 -10.90 -1.09 -5.52
N ASP A 49 -11.57 -2.17 -5.93
CA ASP A 49 -12.83 -2.11 -6.67
C ASP A 49 -13.99 -1.71 -5.74
N ASP A 50 -14.02 -2.22 -4.50
CA ASP A 50 -14.93 -1.75 -3.45
C ASP A 50 -14.75 -0.23 -3.21
N PHE A 51 -13.51 0.24 -3.09
CA PHE A 51 -13.22 1.66 -2.94
C PHE A 51 -13.81 2.50 -4.10
N ARG A 52 -13.63 2.05 -5.35
CA ARG A 52 -14.16 2.78 -6.53
C ARG A 52 -15.68 2.78 -6.55
N ALA A 53 -16.32 1.65 -6.22
CA ALA A 53 -17.76 1.54 -6.15
C ALA A 53 -18.35 2.43 -5.05
N ARG A 54 -17.77 2.40 -3.84
CA ARG A 54 -18.18 3.24 -2.70
C ARG A 54 -17.96 4.72 -2.99
N TYR A 55 -16.88 5.08 -3.68
CA TYR A 55 -16.68 6.46 -4.13
C TYR A 55 -17.76 6.90 -5.12
N ALA A 56 -18.09 6.06 -6.11
CA ALA A 56 -19.13 6.39 -7.09
C ALA A 56 -20.48 6.66 -6.42
N ALA A 57 -20.89 5.78 -5.49
CA ALA A 57 -22.11 5.97 -4.70
C ALA A 57 -22.05 7.24 -3.83
N LEU A 58 -20.90 7.51 -3.20
CA LEU A 58 -20.72 8.71 -2.39
C LEU A 58 -20.84 10.00 -3.23
N ARG A 59 -20.24 9.99 -4.42
CA ARG A 59 -20.26 11.09 -5.40
C ARG A 59 -21.66 11.39 -5.92
N GLU A 60 -22.49 10.36 -6.13
CA GLU A 60 -23.90 10.52 -6.53
C GLU A 60 -24.71 11.26 -5.47
N GLY A 61 -24.36 11.10 -4.18
CA GLY A 61 -24.97 11.82 -3.07
C GLY A 61 -24.45 13.26 -2.85
N TRP A 62 -23.44 13.69 -3.61
CA TRP A 62 -22.87 15.03 -3.50
C TRP A 62 -23.54 16.02 -4.46
N ALA A 63 -23.77 17.25 -4.01
CA ALA A 63 -24.29 18.33 -4.83
C ALA A 63 -23.29 19.49 -4.95
N GLY A 64 -23.46 20.29 -5.99
CA GLY A 64 -22.70 21.53 -6.21
C GLY A 64 -21.44 21.35 -7.06
N PRO A 65 -20.69 22.44 -7.29
CA PRO A 65 -19.62 22.50 -8.30
C PRO A 65 -18.41 21.60 -8.02
N ARG A 66 -18.33 21.00 -6.82
CA ARG A 66 -17.24 20.13 -6.39
C ARG A 66 -17.61 18.64 -6.32
N GLN A 67 -18.76 18.25 -6.86
CA GLN A 67 -19.18 16.86 -6.95
C GLN A 67 -18.08 15.95 -7.53
N HIS A 68 -17.32 16.42 -8.51
CA HIS A 68 -16.27 15.64 -9.19
C HIS A 68 -14.85 15.89 -8.67
N ALA A 69 -14.70 16.57 -7.53
CA ALA A 69 -13.41 17.09 -7.06
C ALA A 69 -12.31 16.01 -6.88
N TYR A 70 -12.69 14.76 -6.67
CA TYR A 70 -11.76 13.66 -6.41
C TYR A 70 -11.63 12.66 -7.56
N ASP A 71 -12.39 12.80 -8.66
CA ASP A 71 -12.44 11.82 -9.76
C ASP A 71 -11.04 11.51 -10.31
N GLY A 72 -10.24 12.55 -10.58
CA GLY A 72 -8.88 12.40 -11.08
C GLY A 72 -7.90 11.78 -10.09
N TRP A 73 -8.19 11.84 -8.78
CA TRP A 73 -7.41 11.12 -7.76
C TRP A 73 -7.85 9.65 -7.71
N VAL A 74 -9.16 9.38 -7.67
CA VAL A 74 -9.73 8.03 -7.63
C VAL A 74 -9.33 7.21 -8.85
N ALA A 75 -9.34 7.81 -10.04
CA ALA A 75 -8.93 7.16 -11.28
C ALA A 75 -7.46 6.70 -11.26
N ARG A 76 -6.59 7.43 -10.55
CA ARG A 76 -5.16 7.12 -10.41
C ARG A 76 -4.82 6.38 -9.12
N ALA A 77 -5.79 6.20 -8.22
CA ALA A 77 -5.57 5.58 -6.93
C ALA A 77 -5.12 4.13 -7.10
N ASN A 78 -3.99 3.83 -6.49
CA ASN A 78 -3.40 2.49 -6.40
C ASN A 78 -3.01 2.26 -4.93
N ASN A 79 -2.43 1.10 -4.62
CA ASN A 79 -2.03 0.79 -3.25
C ASN A 79 -1.06 1.84 -2.62
N ALA A 80 -0.19 2.47 -3.42
CA ALA A 80 0.70 3.53 -2.93
C ALA A 80 -0.07 4.80 -2.54
N ALA A 81 -1.18 5.11 -3.22
CA ALA A 81 -2.05 6.23 -2.90
C ALA A 81 -2.71 6.10 -1.51
N PHE A 82 -2.81 4.88 -0.97
CA PHE A 82 -3.40 4.61 0.35
C PHE A 82 -2.36 4.44 1.48
N GLY A 83 -1.06 4.50 1.19
CA GLY A 83 0.00 4.44 2.20
C GLY A 83 -0.21 3.31 3.22
N ALA A 84 -0.42 2.07 2.73
CA ALA A 84 -0.56 0.90 3.60
C ALA A 84 0.71 0.79 4.46
N GLN A 85 0.56 0.97 5.78
CA GLN A 85 1.64 1.29 6.71
C GLN A 85 2.79 0.25 6.66
N GLY A 86 2.47 -1.04 6.49
CA GLY A 86 3.50 -2.08 6.36
C GLY A 86 4.33 -2.00 5.07
N ALA A 87 3.75 -1.64 3.92
CA ALA A 87 4.51 -1.57 2.67
C ALA A 87 5.35 -0.30 2.55
N TYR A 88 5.03 0.77 3.28
CA TYR A 88 5.78 2.02 3.23
C TYR A 88 6.97 1.97 4.21
N ASP A 89 6.73 1.55 5.45
CA ASP A 89 7.76 1.42 6.49
C ASP A 89 8.83 0.38 6.11
N ASP A 90 8.44 -0.71 5.43
CA ASP A 90 9.38 -1.75 4.99
C ASP A 90 10.22 -1.34 3.76
N LEU A 91 9.73 -0.43 2.92
CA LEU A 91 10.35 -0.13 1.62
C LEU A 91 11.14 1.18 1.60
N VAL A 92 10.76 2.16 2.43
CA VAL A 92 11.47 3.45 2.51
C VAL A 92 12.97 3.26 2.78
N PRO A 93 13.41 2.45 3.75
CA PRO A 93 14.84 2.23 3.97
C PRO A 93 15.55 1.66 2.73
N SER A 94 14.91 0.76 1.98
CA SER A 94 15.46 0.22 0.74
C SER A 94 15.56 1.27 -0.37
N PHE A 95 14.59 2.17 -0.51
CA PHE A 95 14.66 3.25 -1.49
C PHE A 95 15.72 4.29 -1.12
N GLU A 96 15.88 4.61 0.17
CA GLU A 96 16.94 5.50 0.66
C GLU A 96 18.33 4.89 0.40
N ALA A 97 18.54 3.62 0.75
CA ALA A 97 19.80 2.93 0.49
C ALA A 97 20.10 2.78 -1.01
N LEU A 98 19.08 2.54 -1.84
CA LEU A 98 19.23 2.56 -3.30
C LEU A 98 19.69 3.93 -3.80
N PHE A 99 19.11 5.02 -3.29
CA PHE A 99 19.49 6.38 -3.65
C PHE A 99 20.94 6.69 -3.28
N GLU A 100 21.38 6.26 -2.09
CA GLU A 100 22.78 6.37 -1.66
C GLU A 100 23.72 5.57 -2.58
N ARG A 101 23.36 4.32 -2.94
CA ARG A 101 24.16 3.49 -3.87
C ARG A 101 24.26 4.06 -5.28
N GLU A 102 23.22 4.74 -5.76
CA GLU A 102 23.25 5.46 -7.03
C GLU A 102 23.96 6.82 -6.95
N GLY A 103 24.72 7.06 -5.87
CA GLY A 103 25.51 8.27 -5.69
C GLY A 103 24.66 9.52 -5.52
N ARG A 104 23.46 9.37 -4.92
CA ARG A 104 22.46 10.44 -4.75
C ARG A 104 22.04 11.08 -6.07
N SER A 105 22.16 10.36 -7.17
CA SER A 105 21.82 10.82 -8.51
C SER A 105 20.36 10.50 -8.83
N TRP A 106 19.51 11.53 -8.85
CA TRP A 106 18.10 11.37 -9.20
C TRP A 106 17.87 10.67 -10.56
N PRO A 107 18.58 11.01 -11.66
CA PRO A 107 18.40 10.30 -12.94
C PRO A 107 18.69 8.80 -12.86
N ARG A 108 19.73 8.40 -12.12
CA ARG A 108 20.14 7.01 -11.97
C ARG A 108 19.17 6.24 -11.07
N PHE A 109 18.81 6.82 -9.93
CA PHE A 109 17.77 6.31 -9.04
C PHE A 109 16.46 6.03 -9.78
N TYR A 110 15.94 7.02 -10.53
CA TYR A 110 14.70 6.83 -11.28
C TYR A 110 14.81 5.78 -12.39
N THR A 111 16.00 5.62 -12.98
CA THR A 111 16.24 4.57 -13.99
C THR A 111 16.15 3.19 -13.36
N GLU A 112 16.75 3.01 -12.20
CA GLU A 112 16.75 1.73 -11.49
C GLU A 112 15.38 1.39 -10.88
N VAL A 113 14.70 2.38 -10.28
CA VAL A 113 13.31 2.22 -9.81
C VAL A 113 12.36 1.87 -10.96
N ARG A 114 12.54 2.46 -12.16
CA ARG A 114 11.76 2.09 -13.35
C ARG A 114 12.07 0.68 -13.84
N ARG A 115 13.33 0.25 -13.79
CA ARG A 115 13.73 -1.12 -14.13
C ARG A 115 13.05 -2.13 -13.20
N ILE A 116 13.12 -1.88 -11.89
CA ILE A 116 12.48 -2.71 -10.87
C ILE A 116 10.96 -2.71 -11.07
N GLY A 117 10.34 -1.54 -11.24
CA GLY A 117 8.89 -1.40 -11.40
C GLY A 117 8.30 -2.09 -12.66
N ARG A 118 9.13 -2.40 -13.67
CA ARG A 118 8.73 -3.16 -14.87
C ARG A 118 8.69 -4.67 -14.66
N LEU A 119 9.20 -5.18 -13.53
CA LEU A 119 9.16 -6.61 -13.25
C LEU A 119 7.71 -7.10 -13.08
N PRO A 120 7.37 -8.31 -13.57
CA PRO A 120 5.98 -8.73 -13.70
C PRO A 120 5.31 -9.00 -12.36
N THR A 121 6.04 -9.52 -11.37
CA THR A 121 5.49 -9.86 -10.06
C THR A 121 5.96 -8.91 -8.96
N MET A 122 5.17 -8.82 -7.88
CA MET A 122 5.54 -8.08 -6.68
C MET A 122 6.78 -8.68 -6.00
N GLU A 123 6.91 -10.01 -6.01
CA GLU A 123 8.05 -10.71 -5.43
C GLU A 123 9.36 -10.34 -6.16
N GLU A 124 9.35 -10.36 -7.50
CA GLU A 124 10.52 -9.93 -8.29
C GLU A 124 10.87 -8.47 -8.03
N ARG A 125 9.88 -7.58 -7.89
CA ARG A 125 10.11 -6.17 -7.55
C ARG A 125 10.77 -6.01 -6.18
N ARG A 126 10.29 -6.76 -5.18
CA ARG A 126 10.83 -6.73 -3.81
C ARG A 126 12.23 -7.31 -3.76
N GLN A 127 12.45 -8.46 -4.41
CA GLN A 127 13.76 -9.09 -4.51
C GLN A 127 14.75 -8.20 -5.25
N ALA A 128 14.35 -7.60 -6.37
CA ALA A 128 15.20 -6.70 -7.12
C ALA A 128 15.52 -5.42 -6.34
N LEU A 129 14.56 -4.86 -5.59
CA LEU A 129 14.80 -3.72 -4.70
C LEU A 129 15.71 -4.10 -3.52
N ALA A 130 15.56 -5.29 -2.94
CA ALA A 130 16.43 -5.78 -1.88
C ALA A 130 17.88 -5.92 -2.38
N THR A 131 18.08 -6.58 -3.53
CA THR A 131 19.38 -6.71 -4.18
C THR A 131 19.97 -5.35 -4.56
N ALA A 132 19.16 -4.45 -5.10
CA ALA A 132 19.61 -3.13 -5.53
C ALA A 132 19.86 -2.16 -4.37
N SER A 133 19.22 -2.34 -3.22
CA SER A 133 19.46 -1.52 -2.02
C SER A 133 20.54 -2.10 -1.12
N GLY A 134 20.83 -3.39 -1.20
CA GLY A 134 21.68 -4.11 -0.25
C GLY A 134 21.00 -4.35 1.10
N ILE A 135 19.75 -3.90 1.26
CA ILE A 135 18.91 -4.18 2.42
C ILE A 135 18.08 -5.40 2.08
N LEU A 136 18.33 -6.50 2.77
CA LEU A 136 17.41 -7.63 2.75
C LEU A 136 16.05 -7.11 3.23
N GLN A 137 15.05 -7.17 2.36
CA GLN A 137 13.67 -7.05 2.80
C GLN A 137 13.39 -8.29 3.64
N THR A 138 13.73 -8.22 4.92
CA THR A 138 13.37 -9.25 5.86
C THR A 138 11.86 -9.33 5.81
N ARG A 139 11.34 -10.51 5.47
CA ARG A 139 9.94 -10.80 5.70
C ARG A 139 9.77 -10.71 7.21
N ARG A 140 9.42 -9.54 7.75
CA ARG A 140 9.00 -9.40 9.14
C ARG A 140 7.60 -9.98 9.26
N GLY A 141 7.50 -11.28 8.99
CA GLY A 141 6.66 -12.11 9.82
C GLY A 141 7.16 -11.90 11.25
N ARG A 142 6.28 -11.42 12.10
CA ARG A 142 6.39 -11.54 13.55
C ARG A 142 6.73 -13.02 13.86
N GLY A 143 7.99 -13.34 14.12
CA GLY A 143 8.38 -14.52 14.90
C GLY A 143 8.12 -14.17 16.37
N HIS A 144 7.16 -14.85 17.01
CA HIS A 144 7.35 -16.05 17.82
C HIS A 144 8.09 -15.71 19.12
N ASP A 145 7.35 -15.71 20.24
CA ASP A 145 7.83 -16.02 21.60
C ASP A 145 6.60 -16.26 22.49
N ASN A 146 6.37 -17.51 22.85
CA ASN A 146 5.77 -17.86 24.14
C ASN A 146 6.52 -19.09 24.63
N ASN A 147 7.65 -18.82 25.27
CA ASN A 147 8.33 -19.76 26.13
C ASN A 147 7.55 -19.79 27.46
N GLY A 148 7.10 -20.98 27.85
CA GLY A 148 6.37 -21.22 29.10
C GLY A 148 6.75 -22.58 29.64
N GLU A 149 8.03 -22.74 29.99
CA GLU A 149 8.45 -23.72 30.99
C GLU A 149 7.75 -23.37 32.32
N HIS A 150 7.03 -24.34 32.89
CA HIS A 150 6.80 -24.39 34.32
C HIS A 150 6.70 -25.86 34.75
N ASP A 151 7.59 -26.22 35.67
CA ASP A 151 7.81 -27.51 36.29
C ASP A 151 6.58 -28.11 37.01
N GLY A 152 6.62 -29.43 37.18
CA GLY A 152 6.25 -30.07 38.45
C GLY A 152 5.03 -30.98 38.46
N ALA A 153 5.27 -32.30 38.40
CA ALA A 153 4.87 -33.30 39.40
C ALA A 153 5.19 -34.72 38.91
#